data_AF-A0A4U9HVN4-F1
#
_entry.id   AF-A0A4U9HVN4-F1
#
_cell.length_a   1.000
_cell.length_b   1.000
_cell.length_c   1.000
_cell.angle_alpha   90.00
_cell.angle_beta   90.00
_cell.angle_gamma   90.00
#
_symmetry.space_group_name_H-M   'P 1'
#
loop_
_entity.id
_entity.type
_entity.pdbx_description
1 polymer ?
#
loop_
_entity_poly.entity_id
_entity_poly.type
_entity_poly.pdbx_seq_one_letter_code
_entity_poly.pdbx_strand_id
1 'polypeptide(L)' 'MPVCDDGLMIDLSLMKDVQVDPTTRTASVGPGCTLGEVDRVVQAHGLATPLRINSTTGVAA' A
#
# COMPACT_ATOMS: atom_id res chain seq x y z
N MET A 1 -15.02 -12.07 -15.19
CA MET A 1 -16.08 -12.43 -14.24
C MET A 1 -16.33 -11.23 -13.35
N PRO A 2 -17.59 -10.93 -13.00
CA PRO A 2 -17.86 -9.90 -11.99
C PRO A 2 -17.22 -10.32 -10.66
N VAL A 3 -16.57 -9.38 -9.98
CA VAL A 3 -15.96 -9.61 -8.65
C VAL A 3 -17.02 -9.65 -7.55
N CYS A 4 -18.21 -9.10 -7.84
CA CYS A 4 -19.40 -9.07 -7.00
C CYS A 4 -20.64 -9.18 -7.89
N ASP A 5 -21.59 -10.02 -7.51
CA ASP A 5 -22.90 -10.07 -8.17
C ASP A 5 -23.77 -8.91 -7.67
N ASP A 6 -24.48 -8.25 -8.59
CA ASP A 6 -25.41 -7.13 -8.32
C ASP A 6 -24.86 -5.98 -7.45
N GLY A 7 -23.53 -5.78 -7.46
CA GLY A 7 -22.86 -4.76 -6.64
C GLY A 7 -21.94 -3.84 -7.42
N LEU A 8 -21.58 -2.71 -6.79
CA LEU A 8 -20.58 -1.77 -7.28
C LEU A 8 -19.25 -2.03 -6.56
N MET A 9 -18.23 -2.45 -7.31
CA MET A 9 -16.87 -2.53 -6.79
C MET A 9 -16.17 -1.19 -6.94
N ILE A 10 -15.71 -0.62 -5.83
CA ILE A 10 -14.80 0.53 -5.83
C ILE A 10 -13.38 0.01 -5.90
N ASP A 11 -12.77 0.09 -7.08
CA ASP A 11 -11.38 -0.31 -7.27
C ASP A 11 -10.42 0.84 -6.91
N LEU A 12 -9.67 0.66 -5.82
CA LEU A 12 -8.66 1.62 -5.35
C LEU A 12 -7.27 1.31 -5.91
N SER A 13 -7.12 0.32 -6.80
CA SER A 13 -5.83 -0.17 -7.31
C SER A 13 -4.98 0.90 -8.00
N LEU A 14 -5.56 2.02 -8.42
CA LEU A 14 -4.82 3.14 -9.02
C LEU A 14 -4.38 4.20 -7.99
N MET A 15 -4.85 4.16 -6.74
CA MET A 15 -4.44 5.05 -5.66
C MET A 15 -3.12 4.57 -5.03
N LYS A 16 -2.03 4.78 -5.77
CA LYS A 16 -0.70 4.18 -5.54
C LYS A 16 0.37 5.12 -4.95
N ASP A 17 -0.03 6.22 -4.35
CA ASP A 17 0.91 7.20 -3.81
C ASP A 17 1.52 6.76 -2.47
N VAL A 18 2.81 7.02 -2.26
CA VAL A 18 3.50 6.77 -0.99
C VAL A 18 4.43 7.94 -0.69
N GLN A 19 4.17 8.63 0.42
CA GLN A 19 4.95 9.77 0.87
C GLN A 19 5.56 9.45 2.23
N VAL A 20 6.87 9.63 2.37
CA VAL A 20 7.62 9.32 3.59
C VAL A 20 8.25 10.60 4.13
N ASP A 21 7.99 10.90 5.41
CA ASP A 21 8.77 11.86 6.17
C ASP A 21 9.80 11.10 7.03
N PRO A 22 11.09 11.11 6.63
CA PRO A 22 12.14 10.40 7.36
C PRO A 22 12.49 11.04 8.71
N THR A 23 12.14 12.33 8.91
CA THR A 23 12.42 13.05 10.15
C THR A 23 11.46 12.60 11.25
N THR A 24 10.16 12.60 10.96
CA THR A 24 9.13 12.10 11.90
C THR A 24 8.97 10.59 11.84
N ARG A 25 9.59 9.91 10.87
CA ARG A 25 9.48 8.47 10.60
C ARG A 25 8.04 8.04 10.34
N THR A 26 7.30 8.84 9.59
CA THR A 26 5.91 8.56 9.22
C THR A 26 5.78 8.39 7.72
N ALA A 27 4.80 7.57 7.30
CA ALA A 27 4.48 7.36 5.90
C ALA A 27 2.98 7.50 5.69
N SER A 28 2.59 8.27 4.67
CA SER A 28 1.23 8.31 4.15
C SER A 28 1.17 7.42 2.90
N VAL A 29 0.29 6.43 2.91
CA VAL A 29 0.23 5.37 1.90
C VAL A 29 -1.16 5.32 1.29
N GLY A 30 -1.24 5.33 -0.04
CA GLY A 30 -2.47 5.14 -0.79
C GLY A 30 -3.03 3.73 -0.59
N PRO A 31 -4.37 3.58 -0.48
CA PRO A 31 -4.99 2.29 -0.15
C PRO A 31 -4.81 1.23 -1.24
N GLY A 32 -4.50 1.65 -2.47
CA GLY A 32 -4.21 0.74 -3.57
C GLY A 32 -2.81 0.11 -3.50
N CYS A 33 -1.90 0.62 -2.67
CA CYS A 33 -0.52 0.14 -2.62
C CYS A 33 -0.43 -1.31 -2.17
N THR A 34 0.52 -2.06 -2.74
CA THR A 34 0.92 -3.36 -2.22
C THR A 34 2.00 -3.21 -1.15
N LEU A 35 2.16 -4.20 -0.29
CA LEU A 35 3.21 -4.19 0.74
C LEU A 35 4.62 -4.02 0.13
N GLY A 36 4.88 -4.65 -1.01
CA GLY A 36 6.16 -4.51 -1.72
C GLY A 36 6.40 -3.11 -2.31
N GLU A 37 5.34 -2.39 -2.68
CA GLU A 37 5.46 -0.99 -3.10
C GLU A 37 5.78 -0.08 -1.91
N VAL A 38 5.13 -0.31 -0.76
CA VAL A 38 5.41 0.42 0.48
C VAL A 38 6.86 0.17 0.92
N ASP A 39 7.26 -1.10 1.00
CA ASP A 39 8.62 -1.51 1.39
C ASP A 39 9.68 -0.83 0.51
N ARG A 40 9.48 -0.80 -0.82
CA ARG A 40 10.43 -0.17 -1.75
C ARG A 40 10.66 1.31 -1.40
N VAL A 41 9.61 2.05 -1.10
CA VAL A 41 9.71 3.49 -0.83
C VAL A 41 10.31 3.73 0.56
N VAL A 42 9.84 3.04 1.60
CA VAL A 42 10.37 3.26 2.97
C VAL A 42 11.82 2.80 3.11
N GLN A 43 12.22 1.73 2.41
CA GLN A 43 13.61 1.24 2.42
C GLN A 43 14.58 2.23 1.75
N ALA A 44 14.12 3.04 0.78
CA ALA A 44 14.95 4.12 0.22
C ALA A 44 15.36 5.17 1.27
N HIS A 45 14.62 5.25 2.38
CA HIS A 45 14.91 6.10 3.53
C HIS A 45 15.55 5.34 4.71
N GLY A 46 15.89 4.05 4.54
CA GLY A 46 16.42 3.20 5.61
C GLY A 46 15.40 2.90 6.72
N LEU A 47 14.10 3.05 6.43
CA LEU A 47 13.00 2.80 7.37
C LEU A 47 12.27 1.50 7.04
N ALA A 48 11.55 0.97 8.03
CA ALA A 48 10.66 -0.17 7.89
C ALA A 48 9.54 -0.09 8.94
N THR A 49 8.43 -0.77 8.68
CA THR A 49 7.33 -0.99 9.64
C THR A 49 6.83 -2.44 9.52
N PRO A 50 6.32 -3.07 10.59
CA PRO A 50 5.78 -4.43 10.50
C PRO A 50 4.60 -4.53 9.52
N LEU A 51 4.70 -5.43 8.54
CA LEU A 51 3.66 -5.74 7.55
C LEU A 51 3.52 -7.28 7.41
N ARG A 52 2.57 -7.74 6.59
CA ARG A 52 2.44 -9.17 6.23
C ARG A 52 3.55 -9.58 5.25
N ILE A 53 3.77 -10.90 5.10
CA ILE A 53 4.91 -11.44 4.35
C ILE A 53 4.79 -11.41 2.82
N ASN A 54 3.57 -11.32 2.27
CA ASN A 54 3.39 -11.42 0.82
C ASN A 54 3.37 -10.04 0.18
N SER A 55 4.39 -9.74 -0.60
CA SER A 55 4.62 -8.43 -1.23
C SER A 55 3.50 -7.97 -2.15
N THR A 56 2.66 -8.88 -2.69
CA THR A 56 1.53 -8.51 -3.55
C THR A 56 0.24 -8.23 -2.78
N THR A 57 0.22 -8.45 -1.46
CA THR A 57 -0.92 -8.12 -0.61
C THR A 57 -1.18 -6.62 -0.64
N GLY A 58 -2.45 -6.20 -0.72
CA GLY A 58 -2.83 -4.80 -0.56
C GLY A 58 -2.58 -4.31 0.86
N VAL A 59 -2.19 -3.05 1.02
CA VAL A 59 -1.88 -2.45 2.33
C VAL A 59 -3.10 -2.31 3.23
N ALA A 60 -4.29 -2.18 2.63
CA ALA A 60 -5.58 -2.02 3.33
C ALA A 60 -6.36 -3.34 3.49
N ALA A 61 -5.70 -4.49 3.33
CA ALA A 61 -6.31 -5.83 3.38
C ALA A 61 -6.46 -6.40 4.80
#